data_AF-A0A250YCE9-F1
#
_entry.id   AF-A0A250YCE9-F1
#
_cell.length_a   1.000
_cell.length_b   1.000
_cell.length_c   1.000
_cell.angle_alpha   90.00
_cell.angle_beta   90.00
_cell.angle_gamma   90.00
#
_symmetry.space_group_name_H-M   'P 1'
#
loop_
_entity.id
_entity.type
_entity.pdbx_description
1 polymer ?
#
loop_
_entity_poly.entity_id
_entity_poly.type
_entity_poly.pdbx_seq_one_letter_code
_entity_poly.pdbx_strand_id
1 'polypeptide(L)'
;MSFEELLELQNQVGTKAYKQLVAGNSTKKQSSRQPSCVADKHRPLEMSAKVRVPFLRHVVPAGKKVARDPRFDDLSGEYNPEVFDKTYRFLDDIRAKEKQLVEKQLKKHRSGEEHEKLQQLLQRMEQQEMAQRERKRQQEMRLALKQERRALAQQGHRPYFMKKSEQRQLVLAEKYKELKRSKKLESFLSRKRRRNAGKDRRHLPLSKE
;
A
#
# COMPACT_ATOMS: atom_id res chain seq x y z
N MET A 1 17.87 -35.15 -23.55
CA MET A 1 17.96 -34.03 -24.50
C MET A 1 18.75 -32.91 -23.86
N SER A 2 19.81 -32.47 -24.52
CA SER A 2 20.54 -31.25 -24.13
C SER A 2 19.65 -30.02 -24.39
N PHE A 3 19.96 -28.89 -23.76
CA PHE A 3 19.20 -27.65 -23.97
C PHE A 3 19.24 -27.20 -25.44
N GLU A 4 20.37 -27.44 -26.11
CA GLU A 4 20.58 -27.13 -27.51
C GLU A 4 19.65 -27.95 -28.42
N GLU A 5 19.54 -29.26 -28.17
CA GLU A 5 18.62 -30.15 -28.89
C GLU A 5 17.15 -29.73 -28.70
N LEU A 6 16.77 -29.23 -27.51
CA LEU A 6 15.40 -28.75 -27.27
C LEU A 6 15.10 -27.45 -28.03
N LEU A 7 16.10 -26.57 -28.17
CA LEU A 7 15.97 -25.32 -28.91
C LEU A 7 15.90 -25.59 -30.42
N GLU A 8 16.74 -26.50 -30.92
CA GLU A 8 16.68 -26.96 -32.32
C GLU A 8 15.33 -27.61 -32.63
N LEU A 9 14.83 -28.48 -31.75
CA LEU A 9 13.51 -29.07 -31.88
C LEU A 9 12.41 -28.00 -31.90
N GLN A 10 12.44 -27.02 -30.97
CA GLN A 10 11.49 -25.92 -30.92
C GLN A 10 11.51 -25.07 -32.20
N ASN A 11 12.68 -24.87 -32.81
CA ASN A 11 12.85 -24.15 -34.06
C ASN A 11 12.34 -24.96 -35.26
N GLN A 12 12.53 -26.28 -35.28
CA GLN A 12 12.06 -27.17 -36.35
C GLN A 12 10.55 -27.38 -36.35
N VAL A 13 9.96 -27.78 -35.21
CA VAL A 13 8.51 -28.07 -35.12
C VAL A 13 7.68 -26.81 -34.83
N GLY A 14 8.32 -25.71 -34.43
CA GLY A 14 7.66 -24.46 -34.06
C GLY A 14 7.15 -24.45 -32.61
N THR A 15 7.11 -23.25 -32.02
CA THR A 15 6.86 -23.06 -30.58
C THR A 15 5.50 -23.58 -30.09
N LYS A 16 4.48 -23.59 -30.95
CA LYS A 16 3.11 -24.03 -30.60
C LYS A 16 3.01 -25.57 -30.57
N ALA A 17 3.57 -26.25 -31.55
CA ALA A 17 3.59 -27.71 -31.60
C ALA A 17 4.53 -28.28 -30.52
N TYR A 18 5.71 -27.67 -30.32
CA TYR A 18 6.62 -28.02 -29.22
C TYR A 18 5.93 -27.91 -27.85
N LYS A 19 5.22 -26.80 -27.58
CA LYS A 19 4.45 -26.65 -26.33
C LYS A 19 3.35 -27.69 -26.19
N GLN A 20 2.67 -28.08 -27.27
CA GLN A 20 1.67 -29.15 -27.23
C GLN A 20 2.28 -30.52 -26.96
N LEU A 21 3.42 -30.86 -27.56
CA LEU A 21 4.13 -32.12 -27.33
C LEU A 21 4.68 -32.19 -25.89
N VAL A 22 5.27 -31.11 -25.39
CA VAL A 22 5.77 -31.03 -24.01
C VAL A 22 4.62 -31.02 -22.98
N ALA A 23 3.53 -30.32 -23.27
CA ALA A 23 2.32 -30.35 -22.42
C ALA A 23 1.53 -31.66 -22.57
N GLY A 24 1.83 -32.47 -23.60
CA GLY A 24 1.06 -33.59 -24.11
C GLY A 24 0.94 -34.80 -23.18
N ASN A 25 1.63 -34.82 -22.04
CA ASN A 25 1.49 -35.86 -21.02
C ASN A 25 0.92 -35.36 -19.69
N SER A 26 0.38 -34.13 -19.64
CA SER A 26 -0.47 -33.69 -18.54
C SER A 26 -1.93 -33.93 -18.89
N THR A 27 -2.35 -35.19 -18.96
CA THR A 27 -3.77 -35.54 -18.82
C THR A 27 -4.20 -35.26 -17.37
N LYS A 28 -4.15 -33.99 -16.94
CA LYS A 28 -5.17 -33.48 -16.04
C LYS A 28 -6.44 -33.49 -16.88
N LYS A 29 -7.12 -34.63 -16.89
CA LYS A 29 -8.56 -34.65 -17.15
C LYS A 29 -9.13 -33.61 -16.20
N GLN A 30 -9.45 -32.43 -16.73
CA GLN A 30 -10.44 -31.60 -16.09
C GLN A 30 -11.66 -32.50 -15.95
N SER A 31 -11.95 -32.90 -14.71
CA SER A 31 -13.23 -33.51 -14.36
C SER A 31 -14.29 -32.42 -14.51
N SER A 32 -14.57 -32.00 -15.74
CA SER A 32 -15.67 -31.10 -16.10
C SER A 32 -16.91 -31.93 -16.36
N ARG A 33 -17.37 -32.62 -15.31
CA ARG A 33 -18.80 -32.88 -15.11
C ARG A 33 -19.14 -32.41 -13.70
N GLN A 34 -18.94 -31.11 -13.48
CA GLN A 34 -19.82 -30.43 -12.54
C GLN A 34 -21.20 -30.40 -13.21
N PRO A 35 -22.27 -30.87 -12.55
CA PRO A 35 -23.60 -30.73 -13.10
C PRO A 35 -23.82 -29.23 -13.42
N SER A 36 -24.24 -29.00 -14.65
CA SER A 36 -24.63 -27.71 -15.18
C SER A 36 -25.52 -26.97 -14.17
N CYS A 37 -25.18 -25.69 -13.97
CA CYS A 37 -26.04 -24.61 -13.46
C CYS A 37 -27.33 -25.06 -12.75
N VAL A 38 -27.31 -24.96 -11.41
CA VAL A 38 -28.55 -24.91 -10.63
C VAL A 38 -29.23 -23.57 -10.95
N ALA A 39 -30.16 -23.57 -11.91
CA ALA A 39 -30.92 -22.37 -12.27
C ALA A 39 -31.81 -21.88 -11.12
N ASP A 40 -32.25 -22.79 -10.23
CA ASP A 40 -33.05 -22.49 -9.03
C ASP A 40 -32.64 -23.36 -7.84
N LYS A 41 -32.34 -22.73 -6.70
CA LYS A 41 -31.84 -23.41 -5.48
C LYS A 41 -32.90 -24.29 -4.80
N HIS A 42 -34.17 -24.12 -5.17
CA HIS A 42 -35.32 -24.81 -4.58
C HIS A 42 -35.92 -25.89 -5.50
N ARG A 43 -35.36 -26.11 -6.69
CA ARG A 43 -35.82 -27.15 -7.63
C ARG A 43 -35.02 -28.45 -7.41
N PRO A 44 -35.66 -29.64 -7.40
CA PRO A 44 -34.94 -30.91 -7.36
C PRO A 44 -34.02 -31.08 -8.58
N LEU A 45 -32.87 -31.71 -8.37
CA LEU A 45 -31.92 -32.03 -9.44
C LEU A 45 -32.23 -33.41 -10.02
N GLU A 46 -32.44 -33.47 -11.33
CA GLU A 46 -32.62 -34.72 -12.07
C GLU A 46 -31.25 -35.39 -12.30
N MET A 47 -31.13 -36.67 -11.90
CA MET A 47 -29.93 -37.48 -12.14
C MET A 47 -30.31 -38.76 -12.92
N SER A 48 -29.42 -39.23 -13.80
CA SER A 48 -29.67 -40.44 -14.59
C SER A 48 -29.58 -41.71 -13.72
N ALA A 49 -30.58 -42.59 -13.82
CA ALA A 49 -30.61 -43.89 -13.14
C ALA A 49 -29.46 -44.84 -13.55
N LYS A 50 -28.75 -44.54 -14.64
CA LYS A 50 -27.58 -45.31 -15.10
C LYS A 50 -26.30 -45.00 -14.30
N VAL A 51 -26.29 -43.93 -13.52
CA VAL A 51 -25.13 -43.52 -12.70
C VAL A 51 -25.11 -44.37 -11.43
N ARG A 52 -24.11 -45.26 -11.33
CA ARG A 52 -23.90 -46.08 -10.14
C ARG A 52 -23.50 -45.20 -8.95
N VAL A 53 -24.06 -45.48 -7.78
CA VAL A 53 -23.71 -44.77 -6.54
C VAL A 53 -22.23 -45.09 -6.21
N PRO A 54 -21.37 -44.08 -5.98
CA PRO A 54 -19.99 -44.35 -5.59
C PRO A 54 -19.93 -45.01 -4.22
N PHE A 55 -19.06 -46.00 -4.05
CA PHE A 55 -18.88 -46.72 -2.79
C PHE A 55 -18.39 -45.79 -1.66
N LEU A 56 -17.52 -44.84 -1.98
CA LEU A 56 -17.02 -43.85 -1.03
C LEU A 56 -17.87 -42.58 -1.09
N ARG A 57 -18.46 -42.19 0.04
CA ARG A 57 -19.18 -40.91 0.16
C ARG A 57 -18.21 -39.75 0.05
N HIS A 58 -18.51 -38.77 -0.80
CA HIS A 58 -17.77 -37.51 -0.83
C HIS A 58 -18.12 -36.70 0.43
N VAL A 59 -17.27 -36.76 1.45
CA VAL A 59 -17.40 -35.93 2.65
C VAL A 59 -17.07 -34.49 2.25
N VAL A 60 -18.08 -33.62 2.19
CA VAL A 60 -17.85 -32.19 2.05
C VAL A 60 -17.13 -31.74 3.32
N PRO A 61 -15.88 -31.24 3.25
CA PRO A 61 -15.20 -30.75 4.42
C PRO A 61 -16.02 -29.59 4.99
N ALA A 62 -16.62 -29.78 6.16
CA ALA A 62 -17.28 -28.69 6.86
C ALA A 62 -16.21 -27.65 7.21
N GLY A 63 -16.47 -26.38 6.86
CA GLY A 63 -15.56 -25.29 7.22
C GLY A 63 -15.34 -25.28 8.73
N LYS A 64 -14.09 -25.45 9.16
CA LYS A 64 -13.74 -25.39 10.58
C LYS A 64 -14.05 -23.98 11.09
N LYS A 65 -14.85 -23.87 12.15
CA LYS A 65 -15.07 -22.60 12.84
C LYS A 65 -13.78 -22.23 13.57
N VAL A 66 -13.00 -21.32 12.98
CA VAL A 66 -11.80 -20.77 13.61
C VAL A 66 -12.25 -19.65 14.55
N ALA A 67 -11.82 -19.69 15.81
CA ALA A 67 -12.02 -18.56 16.72
C ALA A 67 -11.23 -17.35 16.18
N ARG A 68 -11.92 -16.24 15.96
CA ARG A 68 -11.34 -15.02 15.39
C ARG A 68 -11.27 -13.92 16.44
N ASP A 69 -10.11 -13.27 16.56
CA ASP A 69 -9.97 -12.06 17.36
C ASP A 69 -10.25 -10.85 16.46
N PRO A 70 -11.32 -10.07 16.69
CA PRO A 70 -11.68 -8.94 15.83
C PRO A 70 -10.59 -7.86 15.76
N ARG A 71 -9.62 -7.85 16.68
CA ARG A 71 -8.48 -6.92 16.64
C ARG A 71 -7.44 -7.31 15.59
N PHE A 72 -7.36 -8.61 15.28
CA PHE A 72 -6.33 -9.20 14.43
C PHE A 72 -6.91 -9.96 13.22
N ASP A 73 -8.23 -9.97 13.07
CA ASP A 73 -8.92 -10.62 11.96
C ASP A 73 -9.01 -9.67 10.76
N ASP A 74 -8.51 -10.13 9.61
CA ASP A 74 -8.50 -9.39 8.36
C ASP A 74 -9.90 -8.96 7.90
N LEU A 75 -10.95 -9.67 8.33
CA LEU A 75 -12.34 -9.33 8.03
C LEU A 75 -12.88 -8.13 8.82
N SER A 76 -12.17 -7.68 9.87
CA SER A 76 -12.63 -6.59 10.75
C SER A 76 -12.39 -5.18 10.17
N GLY A 77 -11.80 -5.11 8.97
CA GLY A 77 -11.64 -3.88 8.19
C GLY A 77 -10.21 -3.32 8.18
N GLU A 78 -10.02 -2.24 7.43
CA GLU A 78 -8.71 -1.60 7.23
C GLU A 78 -8.53 -0.34 8.10
N TYR A 79 -7.27 0.03 8.31
CA TYR A 79 -6.91 1.24 9.03
C TYR A 79 -7.43 2.52 8.34
N ASN A 80 -8.36 3.20 9.00
CA ASN A 80 -8.88 4.49 8.56
C ASN A 80 -8.30 5.63 9.40
N PRO A 81 -7.40 6.47 8.85
CA PRO A 81 -6.72 7.51 9.62
C PRO A 81 -7.69 8.55 10.19
N GLU A 82 -8.76 8.88 9.47
CA GLU A 82 -9.75 9.87 9.93
C GLU A 82 -10.51 9.40 11.18
N VAL A 83 -10.82 8.11 11.27
CA VAL A 83 -11.49 7.53 12.44
C VAL A 83 -10.50 7.39 13.59
N PHE A 84 -9.28 6.93 13.28
CA PHE A 84 -8.22 6.79 14.27
C PHE A 84 -7.89 8.11 14.96
N ASP A 85 -7.67 9.17 14.19
CA ASP A 85 -7.30 10.49 14.74
C ASP A 85 -8.41 11.08 15.63
N LYS A 86 -9.68 10.75 15.36
CA LYS A 86 -10.83 11.16 16.19
C LYS A 86 -10.96 10.32 17.45
N THR A 87 -10.93 9.00 17.31
CA THR A 87 -11.12 8.04 18.41
C THR A 87 -9.97 8.09 19.42
N TYR A 88 -8.74 8.26 18.95
CA TYR A 88 -7.54 8.28 19.77
C TYR A 88 -6.93 9.66 19.94
N ARG A 89 -7.74 10.72 19.87
CA ARG A 89 -7.27 12.11 20.02
C ARG A 89 -6.52 12.35 21.32
N PHE A 90 -6.92 11.68 22.41
CA PHE A 90 -6.28 11.79 23.73
C PHE A 90 -4.80 11.37 23.74
N LEU A 91 -4.35 10.58 22.74
CA LEU A 91 -2.94 10.22 22.60
C LEU A 91 -2.06 11.43 22.29
N ASP A 92 -2.60 12.51 21.73
CA ASP A 92 -1.85 13.75 21.51
C ASP A 92 -1.43 14.36 22.87
N ASP A 93 -2.33 14.35 23.86
CA ASP A 93 -2.06 14.90 25.21
C ASP A 93 -1.05 14.04 25.98
N ILE A 94 -1.16 12.72 25.87
CA ILE A 94 -0.22 11.78 26.51
C ILE A 94 1.18 11.98 25.94
N ARG A 95 1.31 12.02 24.61
CA ARG A 95 2.61 12.23 23.95
C ARG A 95 3.23 13.57 24.28
N ALA A 96 2.42 14.63 24.43
CA ALA A 96 2.91 15.93 24.87
C ALA A 96 3.49 15.87 26.29
N LYS A 97 2.82 15.17 27.22
CA LYS A 97 3.31 14.95 28.60
C LYS A 97 4.59 14.12 28.62
N GLU A 98 4.67 13.05 27.83
CA GLU A 98 5.87 12.22 27.70
C GLU A 98 7.05 13.02 27.17
N LYS A 99 6.83 13.87 26.15
CA LYS A 99 7.87 14.74 25.60
C LYS A 99 8.42 15.70 26.66
N GLN A 100 7.54 16.33 27.45
CA GLN A 100 7.95 17.20 28.55
C GLN A 100 8.75 16.43 29.62
N LEU A 101 8.42 15.17 29.88
CA LEU A 101 9.16 14.34 30.81
C LEU A 101 10.58 14.05 30.30
N VAL A 102 10.71 13.69 29.02
CA VAL A 102 12.02 13.49 28.36
C VAL A 102 12.85 14.77 28.39
N GLU A 103 12.27 15.93 28.10
CA GLU A 103 12.95 17.23 28.20
C GLU A 103 13.43 17.53 29.63
N LYS A 104 12.62 17.22 30.64
CA LYS A 104 13.02 17.38 32.05
C LYS A 104 14.18 16.45 32.42
N GLN A 105 14.17 15.20 31.95
CA GLN A 105 15.26 14.26 32.17
C GLN A 105 16.54 14.72 31.46
N LEU A 106 16.42 15.21 30.22
CA LEU A 106 17.56 15.73 29.45
C LEU A 106 18.23 16.93 30.16
N LYS A 107 17.44 17.77 30.86
CA LYS A 107 18.00 18.87 31.66
C LYS A 107 18.75 18.40 32.92
N LYS A 108 18.42 17.21 33.45
CA LYS A 108 19.06 16.64 34.65
C LYS A 108 20.39 15.97 34.33
N HIS A 109 20.46 15.23 33.22
CA HIS A 109 21.68 14.55 32.79
C HIS A 109 22.44 15.46 31.84
N ARG A 110 23.65 15.91 32.18
CA ARG A 110 24.38 16.91 31.38
C ARG A 110 25.32 16.29 30.34
N SER A 111 25.78 15.07 30.58
CA SER A 111 26.68 14.31 29.71
C SER A 111 26.60 12.81 30.04
N GLY A 112 26.87 11.96 29.05
CA GLY A 112 26.87 10.50 29.18
C GLY A 112 25.98 9.80 28.14
N GLU A 113 26.07 8.48 28.08
CA GLU A 113 25.29 7.66 27.13
C GLU A 113 23.77 7.87 27.30
N GLU A 114 23.32 8.06 28.55
CA GLU A 114 21.91 8.31 28.85
C GLU A 114 21.42 9.64 28.27
N HIS A 115 22.25 10.69 28.31
CA HIS A 115 21.91 11.98 27.72
C HIS A 115 21.79 11.86 26.20
N GLU A 116 22.69 11.14 25.54
CA GLU A 116 22.61 10.90 24.09
C GLU A 116 21.35 10.10 23.72
N LYS A 117 21.03 9.04 24.49
CA LYS A 117 19.81 8.24 24.30
C LYS A 117 18.55 9.12 24.44
N LEU A 118 18.49 9.98 25.46
CA LEU A 118 17.38 10.90 25.68
C LEU A 118 17.27 11.95 24.56
N GLN A 119 18.40 12.48 24.08
CA GLN A 119 18.43 13.45 22.99
C GLN A 119 17.92 12.82 21.68
N GLN A 120 18.36 11.60 21.37
CA GLN A 120 17.88 10.85 20.20
C GLN A 120 16.38 10.53 20.31
N LEU A 121 15.91 10.18 21.50
CA LEU A 121 14.49 9.94 21.76
C LEU A 121 13.67 11.22 21.52
N LEU A 122 14.09 12.35 22.08
CA LEU A 122 13.43 13.64 21.89
C LEU A 122 13.36 14.01 20.41
N GLN A 123 14.48 13.88 19.70
CA GLN A 123 14.54 14.13 18.26
C GLN A 123 13.58 13.23 17.48
N ARG A 124 13.49 11.94 17.83
CA ARG A 124 12.54 11.00 17.21
C ARG A 124 11.10 11.41 17.46
N MET A 125 10.75 11.80 18.70
CA MET A 125 9.41 12.27 19.05
C MET A 125 9.04 13.53 18.26
N GLU A 126 9.94 14.49 18.14
CA GLU A 126 9.74 15.70 17.33
C GLU A 126 9.55 15.39 15.84
N GLN A 127 10.35 14.48 15.27
CA GLN A 127 10.21 14.07 13.89
C GLN A 127 8.87 13.38 13.63
N GLN A 128 8.42 12.52 14.54
CA GLN A 128 7.11 11.87 14.45
C GLN A 128 5.97 12.88 14.54
N GLU A 129 6.05 13.84 15.46
CA GLU A 129 5.08 14.92 15.62
C GLU A 129 4.99 15.77 14.35
N MET A 130 6.13 16.16 13.79
CA MET A 130 6.18 16.92 12.53
C MET A 130 5.61 16.14 11.36
N ALA A 131 5.95 14.84 11.23
CA ALA A 131 5.41 13.99 10.19
C ALA A 131 3.89 13.81 10.31
N GLN A 132 3.35 13.70 11.53
CA GLN A 132 1.91 13.64 11.75
C GLN A 132 1.22 14.95 11.39
N ARG A 133 1.79 16.10 11.78
CA ARG A 133 1.26 17.43 11.39
C ARG A 133 1.23 17.60 9.88
N GLU A 134 2.28 17.19 9.17
CA GLU A 134 2.30 17.21 7.70
C GLU A 134 1.21 16.31 7.10
N ARG A 135 0.98 15.11 7.65
CA ARG A 135 -0.10 14.20 7.22
C ARG A 135 -1.48 14.83 7.45
N LYS A 136 -1.72 15.39 8.63
CA LYS A 136 -2.99 16.07 8.98
C LYS A 136 -3.26 17.23 8.02
N ARG A 137 -2.27 18.10 7.74
CA ARG A 137 -2.40 19.17 6.73
C ARG A 137 -2.77 18.65 5.35
N GLN A 138 -2.11 17.58 4.88
CA GLN A 138 -2.43 16.99 3.57
C GLN A 138 -3.85 16.41 3.53
N GLN A 139 -4.33 15.85 4.63
CA GLN A 139 -5.70 15.35 4.75
C GLN A 139 -6.71 16.50 4.74
N GLU A 140 -6.47 17.55 5.52
CA GLU A 140 -7.32 18.76 5.54
C GLU A 140 -7.45 19.38 4.14
N MET A 141 -6.34 19.51 3.41
CA MET A 141 -6.35 19.99 2.02
C MET A 141 -7.18 19.08 1.10
N ARG A 142 -7.08 17.76 1.25
CA ARG A 142 -7.90 16.81 0.47
C ARG A 142 -9.38 16.91 0.83
N LEU A 143 -9.69 17.08 2.11
CA LEU A 143 -11.06 17.24 2.58
C LEU A 143 -11.67 18.55 2.08
N ALA A 144 -10.93 19.66 2.11
CA ALA A 144 -11.35 20.94 1.55
C ALA A 144 -11.67 20.81 0.05
N LEU A 145 -10.77 20.24 -0.74
CA LEU A 145 -11.00 19.98 -2.17
C LEU A 145 -12.22 19.07 -2.40
N LYS A 146 -12.46 18.09 -1.52
CA LYS A 146 -13.63 17.21 -1.61
C LYS A 146 -14.93 17.97 -1.32
N GLN A 147 -14.91 18.89 -0.35
CA GLN A 147 -16.06 19.74 0.01
C GLN A 147 -16.38 20.72 -1.13
N GLU A 148 -15.39 21.41 -1.69
CA GLU A 148 -15.56 22.32 -2.83
C GLU A 148 -16.19 21.61 -4.03
N ARG A 149 -15.70 20.41 -4.36
CA ARG A 149 -16.29 19.59 -5.44
C ARG A 149 -17.74 19.21 -5.17
N ARG A 150 -18.06 18.88 -3.91
CA ARG A 150 -19.44 18.57 -3.51
C ARG A 150 -20.34 19.80 -3.66
N ALA A 151 -19.86 20.99 -3.30
CA ALA A 151 -20.61 22.23 -3.47
C ALA A 151 -20.87 22.55 -4.95
N LEU A 152 -19.86 22.41 -5.81
CA LEU A 152 -20.02 22.58 -7.27
C LEU A 152 -21.03 21.59 -7.85
N ALA A 153 -21.00 20.33 -7.40
CA ALA A 153 -21.96 19.31 -7.81
C ALA A 153 -23.39 19.68 -7.39
N GLN A 154 -23.57 20.20 -6.17
CA GLN A 154 -24.86 20.66 -5.66
C GLN A 154 -25.42 21.84 -6.46
N GLN A 155 -24.54 22.70 -6.98
CA GLN A 155 -24.91 23.79 -7.89
C GLN A 155 -25.23 23.32 -9.32
N GLY A 156 -25.05 22.04 -9.64
CA GLY A 156 -25.27 21.47 -10.97
C GLY A 156 -24.07 21.55 -11.91
N HIS A 157 -22.92 22.08 -11.45
CA HIS A 157 -21.68 22.05 -12.23
C HIS A 157 -21.06 20.65 -12.24
N ARG A 158 -20.46 20.28 -13.38
CA ARG A 158 -19.76 18.99 -13.53
C ARG A 158 -18.46 18.98 -12.69
N PRO A 159 -18.31 18.10 -11.68
CA PRO A 159 -17.11 18.10 -10.83
C PRO A 159 -15.85 17.71 -11.61
N TYR A 160 -14.80 18.52 -11.50
CA TYR A 160 -13.48 18.20 -12.05
C TYR A 160 -12.61 17.47 -11.04
N PHE A 161 -12.03 16.34 -11.46
CA PHE A 161 -11.10 15.55 -10.64
C PHE A 161 -9.68 15.77 -11.14
N MET A 162 -8.92 16.55 -10.38
CA MET A 162 -7.51 16.82 -10.69
C MET A 162 -6.70 15.53 -10.79
N LYS A 163 -5.81 15.48 -11.78
CA LYS A 163 -4.86 14.38 -11.96
C LYS A 163 -3.92 14.28 -10.76
N LYS A 164 -3.36 13.09 -10.52
CA LYS A 164 -2.38 12.89 -9.43
C LYS A 164 -1.15 13.80 -9.57
N SER A 165 -0.74 14.13 -10.79
CA SER A 165 0.35 15.08 -11.08
C SER A 165 0.01 16.51 -10.64
N GLU A 166 -1.19 16.98 -10.99
CA GLU A 166 -1.71 18.31 -10.61
C GLU A 166 -1.82 18.43 -9.09
N GLN A 167 -2.35 17.40 -8.42
CA GLN A 167 -2.39 17.36 -6.95
C GLN A 167 -0.99 17.50 -6.32
N ARG A 168 0.02 16.81 -6.89
CA ARG A 168 1.41 16.94 -6.42
C ARG A 168 1.96 18.34 -6.66
N GLN A 169 1.63 18.97 -7.78
CA GLN A 169 2.05 20.34 -8.08
C GLN A 169 1.44 21.35 -7.09
N LEU A 170 0.16 21.19 -6.73
CA LEU A 170 -0.49 22.02 -5.71
C LEU A 170 0.20 21.90 -4.34
N VAL A 171 0.44 20.67 -3.88
CA VAL A 171 1.15 20.42 -2.61
C VAL A 171 2.56 21.01 -2.64
N LEU A 172 3.26 20.88 -3.78
CA LEU A 172 4.58 21.50 -3.95
C LEU A 172 4.50 23.03 -3.91
N ALA A 173 3.52 23.63 -4.60
CA ALA A 173 3.33 25.07 -4.63
C ALA A 173 3.07 25.62 -3.22
N GLU A 174 2.23 24.96 -2.42
CA GLU A 174 2.01 25.31 -1.01
C GLU A 174 3.29 25.21 -0.18
N LYS A 175 4.04 24.11 -0.32
CA LYS A 175 5.32 23.94 0.35
C LYS A 175 6.32 25.05 0.00
N TYR A 176 6.38 25.46 -1.27
CA TYR A 176 7.22 26.57 -1.71
C TYR A 176 6.74 27.92 -1.14
N LYS A 177 5.43 28.15 -1.04
CA LYS A 177 4.85 29.33 -0.38
C LYS A 177 5.22 29.37 1.11
N GLU A 178 5.10 28.25 1.83
CA GLU A 178 5.52 28.13 3.22
C GLU A 178 7.02 28.41 3.41
N LEU A 179 7.88 27.82 2.57
CA LEU A 179 9.32 28.04 2.62
C LEU A 179 9.73 29.49 2.30
N LYS A 180 8.99 30.14 1.39
CA LYS A 180 9.16 31.56 1.08
C LYS A 180 8.79 32.42 2.28
N ARG A 181 7.65 32.14 2.94
CA ARG A 181 7.22 32.81 4.18
C ARG A 181 8.25 32.63 5.30
N SER A 182 8.81 31.43 5.43
CA SER A 182 9.81 31.12 6.45
C SER A 182 11.24 31.55 6.08
N LYS A 183 11.45 32.25 4.95
CA LYS A 183 12.77 32.66 4.41
C LYS A 183 13.79 31.52 4.24
N LYS A 184 13.33 30.26 4.16
CA LYS A 184 14.19 29.05 4.01
C LYS A 184 14.27 28.54 2.57
N LEU A 185 13.64 29.25 1.63
CA LEU A 185 13.52 28.87 0.24
C LEU A 185 14.89 28.69 -0.45
N GLU A 186 15.80 29.67 -0.33
CA GLU A 186 17.12 29.61 -0.97
C GLU A 186 17.95 28.42 -0.48
N SER A 187 17.96 28.17 0.85
CA SER A 187 18.64 27.01 1.43
C SER A 187 18.07 25.69 0.89
N PHE A 188 16.73 25.60 0.77
CA PHE A 188 16.07 24.43 0.21
C PHE A 188 16.44 24.21 -1.26
N LEU A 189 16.43 25.28 -2.08
CA LEU A 189 16.82 25.22 -3.49
C LEU A 189 18.30 24.83 -3.65
N SER A 190 19.20 25.40 -2.85
CA SER A 190 20.62 25.04 -2.83
C SER A 190 20.83 23.55 -2.52
N ARG A 191 20.18 23.04 -1.46
CA ARG A 191 20.22 21.59 -1.12
C ARG A 191 19.66 20.72 -2.24
N LYS A 192 18.59 21.16 -2.90
CA LYS A 192 17.98 20.45 -4.04
C LYS A 192 18.91 20.44 -5.27
N ARG A 193 19.53 21.58 -5.60
CA ARG A 193 20.55 21.70 -6.66
C ARG A 193 21.72 20.76 -6.40
N ARG A 194 22.28 20.75 -5.18
CA ARG A 194 23.39 19.85 -4.79
C ARG A 194 23.00 18.37 -4.93
N ARG A 195 21.78 18.00 -4.51
CA ARG A 195 21.29 16.61 -4.62
C ARG A 195 21.09 16.19 -6.07
N ASN A 196 20.58 17.08 -6.92
CA ASN A 196 20.42 16.82 -8.35
C ASN A 196 21.78 16.69 -9.04
N ALA A 197 22.71 17.62 -8.82
CA ALA A 197 24.06 17.55 -9.36
C ALA A 197 24.76 16.23 -8.97
N GLY A 198 24.58 15.74 -7.74
CA GLY A 198 25.11 14.44 -7.32
C GLY A 198 24.48 13.23 -8.03
N LYS A 199 23.23 13.33 -8.51
CA LYS A 199 22.59 12.32 -9.34
C LYS A 199 23.07 12.42 -10.79
N ASP A 200 23.12 13.63 -11.33
CA ASP A 200 23.55 13.90 -12.70
C ASP A 200 25.00 13.45 -12.91
N ARG A 201 25.87 13.65 -11.90
CA ARG A 201 27.25 13.16 -11.91
C ARG A 201 27.37 11.63 -12.08
N ARG A 202 26.37 10.84 -11.68
CA ARG A 202 26.37 9.38 -11.89
C ARG A 202 26.22 9.01 -13.36
N HIS A 203 25.63 9.89 -14.16
CA HIS A 203 25.41 9.71 -15.60
C HIS A 203 26.52 10.35 -16.45
N LEU A 204 27.44 11.09 -15.83
CA LEU A 204 28.62 11.61 -16.50
C LEU A 204 29.70 10.52 -16.56
N PRO A 205 30.47 10.44 -17.65
CA PRO A 205 31.62 9.55 -17.71
C PRO A 205 32.60 9.89 -16.59
N LEU A 206 33.11 8.87 -15.91
CA LEU A 206 34.24 9.04 -14.99
C LEU A 206 35.44 9.47 -15.84
N SER A 207 35.98 10.65 -15.59
CA SER A 207 37.24 11.08 -16.16
C SER A 207 38.30 10.01 -15.84
N LYS A 208 38.81 9.33 -16.87
CA LYS A 208 39.97 8.46 -16.75
C LYS A 208 41.19 9.35 -16.53
N GLU A 209 41.67 9.39 -15.30
CA GLU A 209 43.06 9.65 -14.98
C GLU A 209 43.61 8.47 -14.19
#